data_AF-A0A946XJ05-F1
#
_entry.id   AF-A0A946XJ05-F1
#
_cell.length_a   1.000
_cell.length_b   1.000
_cell.length_c   1.000
_cell.angle_alpha   90.00
_cell.angle_beta   90.00
_cell.angle_gamma   90.00
#
_symmetry.space_group_name_H-M   'P 1'
#
loop_
_entity.id
_entity.type
_entity.pdbx_description
1 polymer ?
#
loop_
_entity_poly.entity_id
_entity_poly.type
_entity_poly.pdbx_seq_one_letter_code
_entity_poly.pdbx_strand_id
1 'polypeptide(L)' 'GLLGSNVPASQCGDLEAAVKAAHQAAQSEGGGTVLLSPACASFDQFSDFEQRGETFRDLVNYLEAGTA' A
#
# COMPACT_ATOMS: atom_id res chain seq x y z
N GLY A 1 -10.35 15.56 -6.79
CA GLY A 1 -9.70 14.36 -7.35
C GLY A 1 -10.73 13.24 -7.49
N LEU A 2 -10.32 12.08 -8.01
CA LEU A 2 -11.19 10.91 -8.26
C LEU A 2 -12.02 10.46 -7.05
N LEU A 3 -11.58 10.77 -5.82
CA LEU A 3 -12.20 10.36 -4.56
C LEU A 3 -13.10 11.45 -3.92
N GLY A 4 -13.39 12.55 -4.63
CA GLY A 4 -14.06 13.72 -4.03
C GLY A 4 -13.16 14.48 -3.06
N SER A 5 -13.70 15.51 -2.39
CA SER A 5 -12.96 16.34 -1.41
C SER A 5 -13.09 15.86 0.04
N ASN A 6 -13.92 14.83 0.29
CA ASN A 6 -14.27 14.38 1.64
C ASN A 6 -13.63 13.02 2.02
N VAL A 7 -12.81 12.44 1.14
CA VAL A 7 -12.08 11.20 1.42
C VAL A 7 -10.61 11.57 1.64
N PRO A 8 -10.06 11.38 2.85
CA PRO A 8 -8.64 11.58 3.11
C PRO A 8 -7.81 10.72 2.16
N ALA A 9 -6.80 11.32 1.53
CA ALA A 9 -5.91 10.64 0.60
C ALA A 9 -4.48 11.18 0.76
N SER A 10 -3.50 10.30 0.55
CA SER A 10 -2.07 10.64 0.58
C SER A 10 -1.38 10.12 -0.67
N GLN A 11 -0.52 10.93 -1.27
CA GLN A 11 0.31 10.53 -2.41
C GLN A 11 1.64 9.99 -1.88
N CYS A 12 1.92 8.71 -2.12
CA CYS A 12 3.04 8.00 -1.49
C CYS A 12 4.26 7.77 -2.40
N GLY A 13 4.14 8.02 -3.71
CA GLY A 13 5.25 7.90 -4.66
C GLY A 13 5.54 6.46 -5.11
N ASP A 14 5.74 5.54 -4.17
CA ASP A 14 5.97 4.11 -4.43
C ASP A 14 5.13 3.19 -3.53
N LEU A 15 5.15 1.89 -3.86
CA LEU A 15 4.38 0.87 -3.15
C LEU A 15 4.83 0.68 -1.70
N GLU A 16 6.12 0.76 -1.41
CA GLU A 16 6.66 0.60 -0.05
C GLU A 16 6.13 1.71 0.88
N ALA A 17 6.26 2.96 0.45
CA ALA A 17 5.75 4.12 1.16
C ALA A 17 4.23 4.04 1.33
N ALA A 18 3.50 3.57 0.30
CA ALA A 18 2.04 3.40 0.37
C ALA A 18 1.64 2.34 1.40
N VAL A 19 2.31 1.18 1.42
CA VAL A 19 2.03 0.10 2.38
C VAL A 19 2.32 0.55 3.81
N LYS A 20 3.44 1.24 4.02
CA LYS A 20 3.81 1.78 5.34
C LYS A 20 2.79 2.81 5.83
N ALA A 21 2.37 3.75 4.98
CA ALA A 21 1.38 4.75 5.34
C ALA A 21 0.00 4.13 5.63
N ALA A 22 -0.44 3.18 4.82
CA ALA A 22 -1.71 2.47 5.03
C ALA A 22 -1.69 1.66 6.33
N HIS A 23 -0.58 0.99 6.64
CA HIS A 23 -0.43 0.23 7.88
C HIS A 23 -0.48 1.15 9.11
N GLN A 24 0.23 2.28 9.08
CA GLN A 24 0.19 3.27 10.16
C GLN A 24 -1.22 3.83 10.38
N ALA A 25 -1.94 4.15 9.30
CA ALA A 25 -3.32 4.63 9.37
C ALA A 25 -4.26 3.57 9.97
N ALA A 26 -4.13 2.31 9.56
CA ALA A 26 -4.92 1.22 10.14
C ALA A 26 -4.62 1.04 11.64
N GLN A 27 -3.35 1.09 12.05
CA GLN A 27 -2.99 1.00 13.47
C GLN A 27 -3.58 2.13 14.30
N SER A 28 -3.56 3.38 13.80
CA SER A 28 -4.11 4.53 14.55
C SER A 28 -5.62 4.45 14.80
N GLU A 29 -6.34 3.69 13.97
CA GLU A 29 -7.78 3.45 14.09
C GLU A 29 -8.11 2.21 14.93
N GLY A 30 -7.12 1.57 15.56
CA GLY A 30 -7.29 0.33 16.33
C GLY A 30 -7.34 -0.93 15.47
N GLY A 31 -6.85 -0.86 14.23
CA GLY A 31 -6.82 -1.94 13.26
C GLY A 31 -7.61 -1.63 11.99
N GLY A 32 -7.54 -2.53 11.02
CA GLY A 32 -8.28 -2.41 9.76
C GLY A 32 -7.75 -3.32 8.67
N THR A 33 -8.44 -3.34 7.54
CA THR A 33 -8.02 -4.06 6.34
C THR A 33 -7.33 -3.11 5.38
N VAL A 34 -6.11 -3.45 4.95
CA VAL A 34 -5.40 -2.77 3.87
C VAL A 34 -5.59 -3.55 2.57
N LEU A 35 -6.10 -2.89 1.52
CA LEU A 35 -6.33 -3.49 0.21
C LEU A 35 -5.43 -2.85 -0.85
N LEU A 36 -4.69 -3.67 -1.58
CA LEU A 36 -4.00 -3.25 -2.80
C LEU A 36 -4.96 -3.36 -4.01
N SER A 37 -5.40 -2.23 -4.56
CA SER A 37 -6.26 -2.16 -5.76
C SER A 37 -5.83 -1.02 -6.69
N PRO A 38 -4.76 -1.20 -7.49
CA PRO A 38 -4.11 -0.10 -8.22
C PRO A 38 -4.86 0.36 -9.48
N ALA A 39 -5.89 -0.35 -9.93
CA ALA A 39 -6.73 -0.03 -11.11
C ALA A 39 -5.96 0.31 -12.41
N CYS A 40 -4.65 0.05 -12.46
CA CYS A 40 -3.72 0.47 -13.50
C CYS A 40 -2.68 -0.62 -13.79
N ALA A 41 -2.11 -0.58 -15.00
CA ALA A 41 -0.97 -1.42 -15.38
C ALA A 41 0.21 -1.20 -14.42
N SER A 42 1.07 -2.20 -14.26
CA SER A 42 2.17 -2.19 -13.28
C SER A 42 3.52 -1.75 -13.85
N PHE A 43 3.59 -1.49 -15.16
CA PHE A 43 4.82 -1.24 -15.91
C PHE A 43 5.54 0.08 -15.56
N ASP A 44 4.94 0.90 -14.70
CA ASP A 44 5.55 2.12 -14.17
C ASP A 44 6.64 1.82 -13.11
N GLN A 45 6.43 0.80 -12.28
CA GLN A 45 7.35 0.41 -11.20
C GLN A 45 7.77 -1.06 -11.23
N PHE A 46 7.09 -1.91 -12.02
CA PHE A 46 7.26 -3.37 -12.01
C PHE A 46 7.22 -3.96 -13.42
N SER A 47 7.80 -5.14 -13.60
CA SER A 47 7.81 -5.87 -14.87
C SER A 47 6.46 -6.47 -15.24
N ASP A 48 5.61 -6.80 -14.26
CA ASP A 48 4.28 -7.41 -14.44
C ASP A 48 3.43 -7.21 -13.16
N PHE A 49 2.20 -7.72 -13.14
CA PHE A 49 1.31 -7.52 -12.00
C PHE A 49 1.62 -8.48 -10.85
N GLU A 50 2.18 -9.65 -11.16
CA GLU A 50 2.63 -10.65 -10.21
C GLU A 50 3.76 -10.09 -9.35
N GLN A 51 4.79 -9.49 -9.94
CA GLN A 51 5.90 -8.86 -9.22
C GLN A 51 5.42 -7.77 -8.27
N ARG A 52 4.43 -6.97 -8.68
CA ARG A 52 3.79 -5.96 -7.81
C ARG A 52 3.08 -6.61 -6.61
N GLY A 53 2.37 -7.73 -6.85
CA GLY A 53 1.70 -8.49 -5.81
C GLY A 53 2.66 -9.19 -4.84
N GLU A 54 3.73 -9.79 -5.36
CA GLU A 54 4.79 -10.41 -4.56
C GLU A 54 5.50 -9.35 -3.70
N THR A 55 5.79 -8.18 -4.26
CA THR A 55 6.38 -7.05 -3.50
C THR A 55 5.46 -6.60 -2.37
N PHE A 56 4.14 -6.48 -2.62
CA PHE A 56 3.18 -6.18 -1.57
C PHE A 56 3.17 -7.23 -0.45
N ARG A 57 3.17 -8.51 -0.81
CA ARG A 57 3.22 -9.62 0.17
C ARG A 57 4.48 -9.54 1.02
N ASP A 58 5.63 -9.35 0.39
CA ASP A 58 6.91 -9.30 1.09
C ASP A 58 6.96 -8.10 2.04
N LEU A 59 6.50 -6.92 1.61
CA LEU A 59 6.37 -5.73 2.46
C LEU A 59 5.47 -5.97 3.68
N VAL A 60 4.32 -6.62 3.50
CA VAL A 60 3.42 -6.98 4.62
C VAL A 60 4.11 -7.94 5.59
N ASN A 61 4.80 -8.97 5.08
CA ASN A 61 5.55 -9.91 5.92
C ASN A 61 6.65 -9.20 6.72
N TYR A 62 7.35 -8.21 6.14
CA TYR A 62 8.34 -7.42 6.86
C TYR A 62 7.75 -6.58 7.99
N LEU A 63 6.52 -6.10 7.83
CA LEU A 63 5.81 -5.37 8.90
C LEU A 63 5.40 -6.31 10.04
N GLU A 64 4.96 -7.53 9.73
CA GLU A 64 4.57 -8.54 10.74
C GLU A 64 5.76 -9.14 11.49
N ALA A 65 6.92 -9.28 10.83
CA ALA A 65 8.14 -9.81 11.44
C ALA A 65 8.74 -8.91 12.54
N GLY A 66 8.20 -7.70 12.72
CA GLY A 66 8.66 -6.72 13.68
C GLY A 66 9.89 -5.97 13.17
N THR A 67 9.82 -4.65 13.23
CA THR A 67 10.97 -3.75 13.10
C THR A 67 12.16 -4.29 13.89
N ALA A 68 13.26 -4.58 13.19
CA ALA A 68 14.59 -4.42 13.76
C ALA A 68 14.87 -2.93 14.02
#